data_AF-A0A4R2R1K3-F1
#
_entry.id   AF-A0A4R2R1K3-F1
#
_cell.length_a   1.000
_cell.length_b   1.000
_cell.length_c   1.000
_cell.angle_alpha   90.00
_cell.angle_beta   90.00
_cell.angle_gamma   90.00
#
_symmetry.space_group_name_H-M   'P 1'
#
loop_
_entity.id
_entity.type
_entity.pdbx_description
1 polymer ?
#
loop_
_entity_poly.entity_id
_entity_poly.type
_entity_poly.pdbx_seq_one_letter_code
_entity_poly.pdbx_strand_id
1 'polypeptide(L)' 'MRFIVDGEAIFTLKGPNDDTYYDVFLYPGDLISVPTNTRHWFTLTDLRKVKAIRIFESKDGWVAVYDESELQK' A
#
# COMPACT_ATOMS: atom_id res chain seq x y z
N MET A 1 -1.76 5.51 6.85
CA MET A 1 -0.29 5.53 6.59
C MET A 1 0.35 4.24 7.06
N ARG A 2 1.53 3.89 6.54
CA ARG A 2 2.31 2.72 6.98
C ARG A 2 3.77 3.09 7.22
N PHE A 3 4.30 2.71 8.37
CA PHE A 3 5.72 2.84 8.71
C PHE A 3 6.34 1.46 8.80
N ILE A 4 7.39 1.20 8.03
CA ILE A 4 8.06 -0.10 7.99
C ILE A 4 9.09 -0.17 9.11
N VAL A 5 9.01 -1.20 9.94
CA VAL A 5 9.88 -1.39 11.10
C VAL A 5 10.81 -2.60 10.96
N ASP A 6 10.55 -3.52 10.03
CA ASP A 6 11.39 -4.67 9.70
C ASP A 6 10.96 -5.26 8.34
N GLY A 7 11.90 -5.92 7.64
CA GLY A 7 11.64 -6.55 6.33
C GLY A 7 11.40 -5.57 5.18
N GLU A 8 10.77 -6.06 4.11
CA GLU A 8 10.66 -5.35 2.83
C GLU A 8 9.27 -5.49 2.20
N ALA A 9 8.89 -4.48 1.42
CA ALA A 9 7.58 -4.39 0.82
C ALA A 9 7.59 -3.65 -0.50
N ILE A 10 6.60 -3.96 -1.34
CA ILE A 10 6.27 -3.20 -2.55
C ILE A 10 4.86 -2.63 -2.40
N PHE A 11 4.73 -1.32 -2.54
CA PHE A 11 3.47 -0.62 -2.69
C PHE A 11 3.30 -0.19 -4.15
N THR A 12 2.36 -0.81 -4.84
CA THR A 12 2.02 -0.40 -6.20
C THR A 12 0.88 0.61 -6.16
N LEU A 13 1.05 1.75 -6.83
CA LEU A 13 0.16 2.91 -6.78
C LEU A 13 -0.16 3.39 -8.20
N LYS A 14 -1.42 3.76 -8.45
CA LYS A 14 -1.79 4.45 -9.69
C LYS A 14 -1.28 5.90 -9.69
N GLY A 15 -0.68 6.33 -10.79
CA GLY A 15 -0.27 7.71 -11.01
C GLY A 15 -1.46 8.69 -11.00
N PRO A 16 -1.23 9.97 -10.66
CA PRO A 16 -2.30 10.96 -10.56
C PRO A 16 -2.83 11.43 -11.92
N ASN A 17 -1.99 11.38 -12.96
CA ASN A 17 -2.27 12.01 -14.25
C ASN A 17 -2.35 11.01 -15.41
N ASP A 18 -2.16 9.72 -15.14
CA ASP A 18 -2.13 8.67 -16.15
C ASP A 18 -2.69 7.34 -15.62
N ASP A 19 -2.79 6.36 -16.52
CA ASP A 19 -3.14 4.98 -16.18
C ASP A 19 -1.91 4.12 -15.84
N THR A 20 -0.79 4.78 -15.49
CA THR A 20 0.46 4.09 -15.13
C THR A 20 0.44 3.69 -13.67
N TYR A 21 1.02 2.53 -13.38
CA TYR A 21 1.26 2.06 -12.02
C TYR A 21 2.74 2.14 -11.68
N TYR A 22 3.03 2.56 -10.45
CA TYR A 22 4.39 2.73 -9.93
C TYR A 22 4.60 1.83 -8.73
N ASP A 23 5.70 1.10 -8.74
CA ASP A 23 6.15 0.31 -7.61
C ASP A 23 7.04 1.15 -6.69
N VAL A 24 6.63 1.24 -5.43
CA VAL A 24 7.40 1.87 -4.36
C VAL A 24 7.97 0.77 -3.47
N PHE A 25 9.28 0.59 -3.53
CA PHE A 25 10.01 -0.32 -2.65
C PHE A 25 10.20 0.35 -1.29
N LEU A 26 9.87 -0.36 -0.22
CA LEU A 26 9.93 0.13 1.16
C LEU A 26 10.79 -0.79 2.02
N TYR A 27 11.60 -0.15 2.86
CA TYR A 27 12.56 -0.76 3.78
C TYR A 27 12.34 -0.24 5.21
N PRO A 28 12.99 -0.84 6.23
CA PRO A 28 12.84 -0.37 7.61
C PRO A 28 13.25 1.10 7.77
N GLY A 29 12.37 1.90 8.36
CA GLY A 29 12.53 3.35 8.49
C GLY A 29 11.69 4.16 7.49
N ASP A 30 11.12 3.53 6.46
CA ASP A 30 10.29 4.24 5.49
C ASP A 30 8.87 4.48 6.01
N LEU A 31 8.38 5.70 5.80
CA LEU A 31 6.99 6.09 6.00
C LEU A 31 6.33 6.33 4.64
N ILE A 32 5.24 5.62 4.38
CA ILE A 32 4.40 5.86 3.21
C ILE A 32 3.02 6.38 3.60
N SER A 33 2.63 7.47 2.95
CA SER A 33 1.26 7.97 2.91
C SER A 33 0.71 7.78 1.50
N VAL A 34 -0.44 7.12 1.40
CA VAL A 34 -1.15 6.94 0.12
C VAL A 34 -2.31 7.95 0.11
N PRO A 35 -2.42 8.82 -0.91
CA PRO A 35 -3.51 9.77 -0.99
C PRO A 35 -4.88 9.10 -1.02
N THR A 36 -5.89 9.82 -0.55
CA THR A 36 -7.29 9.36 -0.60
C THR A 36 -7.70 9.08 -2.04
N ASN A 37 -8.49 8.02 -2.24
CA ASN A 37 -8.99 7.58 -3.55
C ASN A 37 -7.91 7.15 -4.57
N THR A 38 -6.68 6.89 -4.14
CA THR A 38 -5.65 6.29 -5.01
C THR A 38 -5.79 4.76 -5.04
N ARG A 39 -5.91 4.17 -6.24
CA ARG A 39 -5.84 2.72 -6.44
C ARG A 39 -4.46 2.22 -6.05
N HIS A 40 -4.41 1.22 -5.18
CA HIS A 40 -3.16 0.67 -4.69
C HIS A 40 -3.32 -0.75 -4.18
N TRP A 41 -2.22 -1.49 -4.17
CA TRP A 41 -2.12 -2.79 -3.51
C TRP A 41 -0.73 -2.98 -2.90
N PHE A 42 -0.59 -4.09 -2.19
CA PHE A 42 0.61 -4.44 -1.46
C PHE A 42 1.09 -5.82 -1.89
N THR A 43 2.39 -5.94 -2.14
CA THR A 43 3.04 -7.21 -2.48
C THR A 43 4.28 -7.37 -1.61
N LEU A 44 4.55 -8.61 -1.19
CA LEU A 44 5.81 -8.96 -0.52
C LEU A 44 6.92 -9.09 -1.56
N THR A 45 8.14 -8.70 -1.20
CA THR A 45 9.34 -9.06 -1.97
C THR A 45 9.63 -10.55 -1.81
N ASP A 46 10.67 -11.04 -2.49
CA ASP A 46 11.16 -12.42 -2.34
C ASP A 46 11.55 -12.78 -0.90
N LEU A 47 11.85 -11.78 -0.05
CA LEU A 47 12.10 -11.97 1.37
C LEU A 47 10.86 -12.48 2.13
N ARG A 48 9.66 -12.27 1.57
CA ARG A 48 8.35 -12.71 2.11
C ARG A 48 8.10 -12.33 3.57
N LYS A 49 8.72 -11.25 4.05
CA LYS A 49 8.59 -10.79 5.42
C LYS A 49 8.58 -9.27 5.47
N VAL A 50 7.58 -8.72 6.14
CA VAL A 50 7.50 -7.30 6.52
C VAL A 50 6.87 -7.18 7.90
N LYS A 51 7.26 -6.15 8.64
CA LYS A 51 6.56 -5.69 9.84
C LYS A 51 6.30 -4.19 9.67
N ALA A 52 5.05 -3.78 9.80
CA ALA A 52 4.65 -2.40 9.60
C ALA A 52 3.70 -1.91 10.71
N ILE A 53 3.86 -0.66 11.11
CA ILE A 53 2.90 0.07 11.95
C ILE A 53 1.88 0.72 11.03
N ARG A 54 0.59 0.47 11.28
CA ARG A 54 -0.51 1.16 10.60
C ARG A 54 -0.94 2.35 11.44
N ILE A 55 -0.96 3.53 10.83
CA ILE A 55 -1.35 4.79 11.46
C ILE A 55 -2.64 5.27 10.80
N PHE A 56 -3.67 5.52 11.61
CA PHE A 56 -4.99 6.00 11.21
C PHE A 56 -5.29 7.34 11.87
N GLU A 57 -5.98 8.22 11.16
CA GLU A 57 -6.42 9.52 11.69
C GLU A 57 -7.71 9.39 12.52
N SER A 58 -8.60 8.46 12.16
CA SER A 58 -9.83 8.17 12.91
C SER A 58 -9.83 6.77 13.53
N LYS A 59 -10.70 6.57 14.51
CA LYS A 59 -10.90 5.27 15.19
C LYS A 59 -11.66 4.26 14.33
N ASP A 60 -12.30 4.70 13.26
CA ASP A 60 -13.10 3.85 12.37
C ASP A 60 -12.23 2.85 11.59
N GLY A 61 -10.90 3.04 11.63
CA GLY A 61 -9.93 2.12 11.05
C GLY A 61 -9.87 2.26 9.53
N TRP A 62 -9.67 1.15 8.83
CA TRP A 62 -9.58 1.11 7.37
C TRP A 62 -10.38 -0.04 6.81
N VAL A 63 -11.17 0.28 5.79
CA VAL A 63 -11.96 -0.66 5.01
C VAL A 63 -11.55 -0.51 3.55
N ALA A 64 -11.26 -1.64 2.90
CA ALA A 64 -10.95 -1.67 1.48
C ALA A 64 -12.22 -1.47 0.66
N VAL A 65 -12.17 -0.56 -0.32
CA VAL A 65 -13.17 -0.47 -1.39
C VAL A 65 -12.56 -1.15 -2.60
N TYR A 66 -13.06 -2.35 -2.93
CA TYR A 66 -12.57 -3.14 -4.04
C TYR A 66 -13.31 -2.78 -5.34
N ASP A 67 -12.63 -2.95 -6.46
CA ASP A 67 -13.27 -2.94 -7.77
C ASP A 67 -13.90 -4.32 -8.01
N GLU A 68 -15.23 -4.40 -7.94
CA GLU A 68 -15.96 -5.67 -8.10
C GLU A 68 -15.73 -6.31 -9.47
N SER A 69 -15.39 -5.52 -10.49
CA SER A 69 -15.11 -6.03 -11.83
C SER A 69 -13.79 -6.82 -11.91
N GLU A 70 -12.86 -6.60 -10.98
CA GLU A 70 -11.57 -7.31 -10.91
C GLU A 70 -11.60 -8.51 -9.95
N LEU A 71 -12.66 -8.66 -9.14
CA LEU A 71 -12.82 -9.78 -8.19
C LEU A 71 -13.46 -11.04 -8.83
N GLN A 72 -13.99 -10.93 -10.04
CA GLN A 72 -14.70 -12.02 -10.74
C GLN A 72 -13.87 -12.77 -11.80
N LYS A 73 -12.57 -12.54 -11.87
CA LYS A 73 -11.65 -13.33 -12.71
C LYS A 73 -10.97 -14.42 -11.89
#